data_AF-A0A7I8LAE5-F1
#
_entry.id   AF-A0A7I8LAE5-F1
#
_cell.length_a   1.000
_cell.length_b   1.000
_cell.length_c   1.000
_cell.angle_alpha   90.00
_cell.angle_beta   90.00
_cell.angle_gamma   90.00
#
_symmetry.space_group_name_H-M   'P 1'
#
loop_
_entity.id
_entity.type
_entity.pdbx_description
1 polymer ?
#
loop_
_entity_poly.entity_id
_entity_poly.type
_entity_poly.pdbx_seq_one_letter_code
_entity_poly.pdbx_strand_id
1 'polypeptide(L)'
;MVAVLDLVPSLGKNLVAGTRAQVGSSGRGKELIRTGAVRAIPPAEAAAALAGGGFRLLDIRPEWERSKARVRDSLHVPLFVEDTDGGPLTLLKKSVHFGYIGLWTGQLLTTFNGDFLGQVQTVVPDKEEKLLVACGEGLRSMIAVSMLHAGGYRNLGWLAGGFNRSKGADFPEVEGETELRYATAGGASYIFLRLLLLLQVLGKDS
;
A
#
# COMPACT_ATOMS: atom_id res chain seq x y z
N MET A 1 12.69 -3.52 48.55
CA MET A 1 11.57 -4.48 48.52
C MET A 1 10.45 -3.80 47.76
N VAL A 2 10.54 -3.77 46.43
CA VAL A 2 9.81 -4.67 45.52
C VAL A 2 8.30 -4.54 45.76
N ALA A 3 7.62 -3.71 44.95
CA ALA A 3 6.21 -3.87 44.53
C ALA A 3 5.60 -2.56 43.94
N VAL A 4 6.20 -1.96 42.90
CA VAL A 4 5.46 -1.01 42.02
C VAL A 4 5.88 -1.19 40.55
N LEU A 5 6.27 -2.41 40.16
CA LEU A 5 6.70 -2.71 38.79
C LEU A 5 5.96 -3.91 38.15
N ASP A 6 4.95 -4.48 38.83
CA ASP A 6 4.32 -5.74 38.40
C ASP A 6 2.88 -5.61 37.89
N LEU A 7 2.44 -4.44 37.42
CA LEU A 7 1.05 -4.29 36.95
C LEU A 7 0.83 -3.64 35.58
N VAL A 8 1.83 -3.66 34.69
CA VAL A 8 1.57 -3.46 33.24
C VAL A 8 2.38 -4.42 32.34
N PRO A 9 2.22 -5.76 32.41
CA PRO A 9 2.91 -6.66 31.48
C PRO A 9 2.12 -6.96 30.19
N SER A 10 0.86 -6.50 30.08
CA SER A 10 -0.07 -6.97 29.03
C SER A 10 -0.21 -6.03 27.82
N LEU A 11 -0.15 -4.70 28.00
CA LEU A 11 -0.41 -3.76 26.88
C LEU A 11 0.80 -3.52 25.95
N GLY A 12 2.03 -3.76 26.41
CA GLY A 12 3.23 -3.53 25.60
C GLY A 12 3.59 -4.65 24.62
N LYS A 13 3.12 -5.88 24.87
CA LYS A 13 3.54 -7.07 24.11
C LYS A 13 2.97 -7.10 22.69
N ASN A 14 1.72 -6.68 22.52
CA ASN A 14 1.05 -6.68 21.21
C ASN A 14 1.54 -5.52 20.30
N LEU A 15 1.84 -4.36 20.87
CA LEU A 15 2.39 -3.22 20.12
C LEU A 15 3.84 -3.50 19.66
N VAL A 16 4.66 -4.10 20.53
CA VAL A 16 6.06 -4.44 20.21
C VAL A 16 6.15 -5.65 19.26
N ALA A 17 5.25 -6.62 19.36
CA ALA A 17 5.17 -7.75 18.43
C ALA A 17 4.78 -7.31 17.01
N GLY A 18 3.78 -6.44 16.87
CA GLY A 18 3.42 -5.84 15.59
C GLY A 18 4.58 -5.06 14.98
N THR A 19 5.26 -4.22 15.76
CA THR A 19 6.36 -3.39 15.26
C THR A 19 7.59 -4.22 14.85
N ARG A 20 7.96 -5.28 15.60
CA ARG A 20 9.06 -6.20 15.24
C ARG A 20 8.73 -7.04 14.01
N ALA A 21 7.50 -7.52 13.88
CA ALA A 21 7.06 -8.28 12.70
C ALA A 21 7.09 -7.41 11.43
N GLN A 22 6.71 -6.13 11.52
CA GLN A 22 6.68 -5.18 10.41
C GLN A 22 8.08 -4.74 9.95
N VAL A 23 8.97 -4.38 10.89
CA VAL A 23 10.37 -4.03 10.58
C VAL A 23 11.14 -5.22 9.99
N GLY A 24 10.92 -6.43 10.53
CA GLY A 24 11.50 -7.65 9.99
C GLY A 24 10.96 -8.04 8.61
N SER A 25 9.67 -7.76 8.34
CA SER A 25 9.04 -8.08 7.05
C SER A 25 9.51 -7.15 5.92
N SER A 26 9.66 -5.85 6.18
CA SER A 26 10.25 -4.93 5.18
C SER A 26 11.70 -5.29 4.85
N GLY A 27 12.50 -5.66 5.86
CA GLY A 27 13.87 -6.14 5.66
C GLY A 27 13.94 -7.43 4.83
N ARG A 28 13.06 -8.40 5.09
CA ARG A 28 12.93 -9.61 4.26
C ARG A 28 12.49 -9.30 2.83
N GLY A 29 11.56 -8.37 2.64
CA GLY A 29 11.14 -7.96 1.29
C GLY A 29 12.31 -7.41 0.47
N LYS A 30 13.16 -6.58 1.07
CA LYS A 30 14.40 -6.09 0.40
C LYS A 30 15.35 -7.24 0.06
N GLU A 31 15.52 -8.18 0.98
CA GLU A 31 16.39 -9.34 0.75
C GLU A 31 15.86 -10.21 -0.40
N LEU A 32 14.56 -10.48 -0.45
CA LEU A 32 13.94 -11.26 -1.54
C LEU A 32 14.12 -10.60 -2.90
N ILE A 33 14.07 -9.27 -2.98
CA ILE A 33 14.35 -8.53 -4.20
C ILE A 33 15.84 -8.64 -4.55
N ARG A 34 16.73 -8.50 -3.56
CA ARG A 34 18.18 -8.59 -3.76
C ARG A 34 18.63 -9.97 -4.23
N THR A 35 18.05 -11.04 -3.70
CA THR A 35 18.35 -12.43 -4.09
C THR A 35 17.66 -12.84 -5.39
N GLY A 36 16.75 -12.03 -5.92
CA GLY A 36 15.99 -12.32 -7.13
C GLY A 36 14.78 -13.24 -6.94
N ALA A 37 14.45 -13.61 -5.69
CA ALA A 37 13.24 -14.36 -5.36
C ALA A 37 11.96 -13.56 -5.64
N VAL A 38 12.03 -12.23 -5.59
CA VAL A 38 10.96 -11.32 -6.03
C VAL A 38 11.50 -10.44 -7.14
N ARG A 39 10.82 -10.43 -8.30
CA ARG A 39 11.24 -9.59 -9.43
C ARG A 39 10.84 -8.14 -9.19
N ALA A 40 11.80 -7.22 -9.17
CA ALA A 40 11.51 -5.79 -9.24
C ALA A 40 11.07 -5.41 -10.66
N ILE A 41 9.89 -4.80 -10.80
CA ILE A 41 9.35 -4.35 -12.09
C ILE A 41 9.16 -2.83 -12.01
N PRO A 42 9.88 -2.03 -12.81
CA PRO A 42 9.65 -0.60 -12.89
C PRO A 42 8.30 -0.30 -13.58
N PRO A 43 7.63 0.83 -13.28
CA PRO A 43 6.35 1.18 -13.91
C PRO A 43 6.39 1.15 -15.44
N ALA A 44 7.48 1.61 -16.06
CA ALA A 44 7.64 1.60 -17.52
C ALA A 44 7.57 0.19 -18.15
N GLU A 45 7.84 -0.87 -17.38
CA GLU A 45 7.73 -2.27 -17.82
C GLU A 45 6.41 -2.92 -17.39
N ALA A 46 5.56 -2.23 -16.62
CA ALA A 46 4.38 -2.84 -16.01
C ALA A 46 3.39 -3.33 -17.07
N ALA A 47 3.08 -2.55 -18.10
CA ALA A 47 2.21 -2.98 -19.19
C ALA A 47 2.70 -4.28 -19.85
N ALA A 48 4.00 -4.38 -20.15
CA ALA A 48 4.59 -5.59 -20.72
C ALA A 48 4.55 -6.77 -19.74
N ALA A 49 4.77 -6.51 -18.45
CA ALA A 49 4.71 -7.54 -17.41
C ALA A 49 3.29 -8.09 -17.18
N LEU A 50 2.25 -7.29 -17.45
CA LEU A 50 0.84 -7.68 -17.32
C LEU A 50 0.27 -8.35 -18.58
N ALA A 51 0.90 -8.15 -19.75
CA ALA A 51 0.42 -8.68 -21.01
C ALA A 51 0.60 -10.20 -21.16
N GLY A 52 -0.20 -10.82 -22.04
CA GLY A 52 0.07 -12.17 -22.58
C GLY A 52 0.11 -13.31 -21.56
N GLY A 53 -0.68 -13.24 -20.47
CA GLY A 53 -0.63 -14.24 -19.38
C GLY A 53 0.57 -14.05 -18.45
N GLY A 54 1.07 -12.81 -18.35
CA GLY A 54 2.11 -12.41 -17.44
C GLY A 54 1.64 -12.36 -15.98
N PHE A 55 2.04 -11.32 -15.26
CA PHE A 55 1.61 -11.10 -13.89
C PHE A 55 0.16 -10.64 -13.85
N ARG A 56 -0.58 -11.07 -12.82
CA ARG A 56 -1.81 -10.39 -12.38
C ARG A 56 -1.45 -9.33 -11.36
N LEU A 57 -2.02 -8.14 -11.52
CA LEU A 57 -1.79 -7.04 -10.60
C LEU A 57 -2.59 -7.25 -9.32
N LEU A 58 -1.93 -7.22 -8.17
CA LEU A 58 -2.51 -7.15 -6.84
C LEU A 58 -2.28 -5.75 -6.26
N ASP A 59 -3.32 -4.93 -6.29
CA ASP A 59 -3.35 -3.64 -5.61
C ASP A 59 -3.62 -3.88 -4.12
N ILE A 60 -2.68 -3.46 -3.27
CA ILE A 60 -2.81 -3.59 -1.81
C ILE A 60 -3.07 -2.26 -1.11
N ARG A 61 -3.37 -1.21 -1.89
CA ARG A 61 -3.72 0.10 -1.35
C ARG A 61 -5.05 0.03 -0.61
N PRO A 62 -5.25 0.90 0.39
CA PRO A 62 -6.55 1.08 1.00
C PRO A 62 -7.60 1.57 0.00
N GLU A 63 -8.88 1.33 0.32
CA GLU A 63 -9.99 1.60 -0.60
C GLU A 63 -10.07 3.06 -1.06
N TRP A 64 -9.80 4.03 -0.18
CA TRP A 64 -9.85 5.46 -0.53
C TRP A 64 -8.75 5.91 -1.51
N GLU A 65 -7.64 5.17 -1.64
CA GLU A 65 -6.64 5.42 -2.68
C GLU A 65 -7.07 4.75 -4.00
N ARG A 66 -7.66 3.55 -3.90
CA ARG A 66 -8.09 2.77 -5.06
C ARG A 66 -9.32 3.36 -5.76
N SER A 67 -10.25 3.94 -5.00
CA SER A 67 -11.47 4.55 -5.53
C SER A 67 -11.17 5.75 -6.43
N LYS A 68 -10.07 6.46 -6.17
CA LYS A 68 -9.62 7.61 -6.97
C LYS A 68 -9.06 7.20 -8.32
N ALA A 69 -8.24 6.15 -8.35
CA ALA A 69 -7.72 5.55 -9.58
C ALA A 69 -7.23 4.12 -9.34
N ARG A 70 -7.48 3.22 -10.31
CA ARG A 70 -7.05 1.82 -10.29
C ARG A 70 -6.76 1.33 -11.70
N VAL A 71 -5.96 0.27 -11.82
CA VAL A 71 -5.84 -0.46 -13.09
C VAL A 71 -7.07 -1.37 -13.24
N ARG A 72 -7.69 -1.39 -14.42
CA ARG A 72 -8.82 -2.27 -14.72
C ARG A 72 -8.43 -3.73 -14.51
N ASP A 73 -9.37 -4.54 -14.02
CA ASP A 73 -9.22 -5.97 -13.71
C ASP A 73 -8.12 -6.34 -12.70
N SER A 74 -7.54 -5.34 -12.02
CA SER A 74 -6.62 -5.56 -10.91
C SER A 74 -7.33 -6.19 -9.71
N LEU A 75 -6.66 -7.18 -9.12
CA LEU A 75 -7.07 -7.75 -7.84
C LEU A 75 -6.86 -6.72 -6.74
N HIS A 76 -7.69 -6.78 -5.71
CA HIS A 76 -7.61 -5.86 -4.59
C HIS A 76 -7.74 -6.58 -3.26
N VAL A 77 -6.71 -6.46 -2.44
CA VAL A 77 -6.73 -6.89 -1.04
C VAL A 77 -5.92 -5.87 -0.24
N PRO A 78 -6.55 -5.00 0.56
CA PRO A 78 -5.85 -3.92 1.25
C PRO A 78 -4.96 -4.47 2.36
N LEU A 79 -3.69 -4.06 2.40
CA LEU A 79 -2.78 -4.39 3.51
C LEU A 79 -3.10 -3.54 4.77
N PHE A 80 -3.55 -2.32 4.55
CA PHE A 80 -3.99 -1.40 5.59
C PHE A 80 -5.42 -0.99 5.33
N VAL A 81 -6.22 -0.99 6.38
CA VAL A 81 -7.64 -0.62 6.37
C VAL A 81 -7.88 0.52 7.34
N GLU A 82 -9.02 1.17 7.25
CA GLU A 82 -9.41 2.18 8.22
C GLU A 82 -9.50 1.57 9.63
N ASP A 83 -8.94 2.25 10.62
CA ASP A 83 -9.13 1.90 12.01
C ASP A 83 -10.53 2.36 12.44
N THR A 84 -11.50 1.45 12.51
CA THR A 84 -12.87 1.76 12.92
C THR A 84 -13.08 1.67 14.44
N ASP A 85 -12.02 1.46 15.24
CA ASP A 85 -12.16 1.40 16.69
C ASP A 85 -12.69 2.72 17.28
N GLY A 86 -13.67 2.58 18.16
CA GLY A 86 -14.38 3.68 18.82
C GLY A 86 -13.90 3.92 20.25
N GLY A 87 -12.83 3.25 20.69
CA GLY A 87 -12.29 3.40 22.03
C GLY A 87 -11.83 4.85 22.31
N PRO A 88 -11.91 5.34 23.57
CA PRO A 88 -11.54 6.71 23.91
C PRO A 88 -10.11 7.09 23.48
N LEU A 89 -9.18 6.15 23.59
CA LEU A 89 -7.80 6.33 23.17
C LEU A 89 -7.65 6.44 21.65
N THR A 90 -8.43 5.66 20.90
CA THR A 90 -8.42 5.68 19.43
C THR A 90 -9.11 6.93 18.89
N LEU A 91 -10.19 7.37 19.53
CA LEU A 91 -10.82 8.66 19.21
C LEU A 91 -9.84 9.82 19.41
N LEU A 92 -9.09 9.82 20.53
CA LEU A 92 -8.04 10.82 20.74
C LEU A 92 -6.97 10.75 19.63
N LYS A 93 -6.51 9.55 19.26
CA LYS A 93 -5.56 9.36 18.16
C LYS A 93 -6.11 9.85 16.82
N LYS A 94 -7.38 9.56 16.50
CA LYS A 94 -8.05 10.01 15.28
C LYS A 94 -8.11 11.53 15.22
N SER A 95 -8.49 12.18 16.31
CA SER A 95 -8.54 13.64 16.39
C SER A 95 -7.16 14.28 16.17
N VAL A 96 -6.11 13.75 16.82
CA VAL A 96 -4.74 14.23 16.64
C VAL A 96 -4.23 13.97 15.22
N HIS A 97 -4.46 12.76 14.69
CA HIS A 97 -4.06 12.40 13.33
C HIS A 97 -4.74 13.29 12.29
N PHE A 98 -6.05 13.50 12.41
CA PHE A 98 -6.82 14.36 11.53
C PHE A 98 -6.30 15.80 11.53
N GLY A 99 -6.06 16.38 12.71
CA GLY A 99 -5.58 17.75 12.84
C GLY A 99 -4.15 17.97 12.34
N TYR A 100 -3.25 17.00 12.54
CA TYR A 100 -1.84 17.16 12.19
C TYR A 100 -1.53 16.79 10.74
N ILE A 101 -2.07 15.67 10.24
CA ILE A 101 -1.76 15.19 8.89
C ILE A 101 -3.00 14.88 8.07
N GLY A 102 -4.06 14.34 8.67
CA GLY A 102 -5.20 13.76 7.94
C GLY A 102 -5.94 14.80 7.10
N LEU A 103 -6.15 16.02 7.62
CA LEU A 103 -6.77 17.10 6.85
C LEU A 103 -5.89 17.53 5.66
N TRP A 104 -4.57 17.52 5.83
CA TRP A 104 -3.62 17.93 4.79
C TRP A 104 -3.42 16.84 3.72
N THR A 105 -3.17 15.60 4.13
CA THR A 105 -2.84 14.48 3.24
C THR A 105 -4.06 13.66 2.83
N GLY A 106 -5.21 13.86 3.46
CA GLY A 106 -6.43 13.08 3.26
C GLY A 106 -6.33 11.65 3.77
N GLN A 107 -5.36 11.36 4.64
CA GLN A 107 -5.18 10.03 5.21
C GLN A 107 -6.13 9.80 6.38
N LEU A 108 -6.76 8.64 6.38
CA LEU A 108 -7.49 8.12 7.53
C LEU A 108 -6.51 7.45 8.49
N LEU A 109 -6.86 7.40 9.77
CA LEU A 109 -6.09 6.60 10.72
C LEU A 109 -6.23 5.13 10.31
N THR A 110 -5.12 4.51 9.91
CA THR A 110 -5.11 3.16 9.38
C THR A 110 -4.64 2.14 10.40
N THR A 111 -5.23 0.94 10.35
CA THR A 111 -4.73 -0.24 11.05
C THR A 111 -4.34 -1.33 10.05
N PHE A 112 -3.55 -2.29 10.51
CA PHE A 112 -3.09 -3.40 9.69
C PHE A 112 -4.22 -4.42 9.47
N ASN A 113 -4.37 -4.91 8.24
CA ASN A 113 -5.32 -5.98 7.95
C ASN A 113 -4.74 -7.34 8.40
N GLY A 114 -5.18 -7.82 9.57
CA GLY A 114 -4.72 -9.09 10.14
C GLY A 114 -5.04 -10.32 9.28
N ASP A 115 -6.05 -10.23 8.42
CA ASP A 115 -6.50 -11.32 7.54
C ASP A 115 -6.01 -11.15 6.08
N PHE A 116 -5.06 -10.24 5.84
CA PHE A 116 -4.53 -9.97 4.49
C PHE A 116 -4.17 -11.24 3.72
N LEU A 117 -3.41 -12.15 4.33
CA LEU A 117 -2.95 -13.37 3.65
C LEU A 117 -4.11 -14.36 3.39
N GLY A 118 -5.12 -14.41 4.25
CA GLY A 118 -6.32 -15.25 4.06
C GLY A 118 -7.18 -14.73 2.91
N GLN A 119 -7.37 -13.42 2.84
CA GLN A 119 -8.08 -12.76 1.74
C GLN A 119 -7.37 -12.95 0.40
N VAL A 120 -6.04 -12.81 0.35
CA VAL A 120 -5.30 -13.09 -0.89
C VAL A 120 -5.46 -14.54 -1.32
N GLN A 121 -5.38 -15.52 -0.40
CA GLN A 121 -5.60 -16.93 -0.73
C GLN A 121 -7.02 -17.23 -1.22
N THR A 122 -8.02 -16.46 -0.79
CA THR A 122 -9.39 -16.60 -1.29
C THR A 122 -9.52 -16.13 -2.73
N VAL A 123 -8.84 -15.02 -3.07
CA VAL A 123 -8.88 -14.41 -4.41
C VAL A 123 -7.91 -15.11 -5.38
N VAL A 124 -6.80 -15.64 -4.85
CA VAL A 124 -5.69 -16.28 -5.57
C VAL A 124 -5.36 -17.61 -4.87
N PRO A 125 -6.16 -18.66 -5.07
CA PRO A 125 -5.90 -19.95 -4.41
C PRO A 125 -4.64 -20.66 -4.95
N ASP A 126 -4.26 -20.39 -6.20
CA ASP A 126 -3.05 -20.95 -6.82
C ASP A 126 -1.81 -20.14 -6.42
N LYS A 127 -0.90 -20.78 -5.67
CA LYS A 127 0.34 -20.16 -5.19
C LYS A 127 1.43 -20.06 -6.26
N GLU A 128 1.26 -20.75 -7.38
CA GLU A 128 2.14 -20.64 -8.54
C GLU A 128 1.73 -19.50 -9.47
N GLU A 129 0.58 -18.86 -9.24
CA GLU A 129 0.14 -17.73 -10.03
C GLU A 129 1.10 -16.54 -9.90
N LYS A 130 1.38 -15.87 -11.03
CA LYS A 130 2.29 -14.73 -11.09
C LYS A 130 1.60 -13.48 -10.56
N LEU A 131 2.04 -12.94 -9.43
CA LEU A 131 1.44 -11.74 -8.83
C LEU A 131 2.40 -10.55 -8.86
N LEU A 132 1.99 -9.44 -9.47
CA LEU A 132 2.67 -8.16 -9.37
C LEU A 132 2.02 -7.35 -8.25
N VAL A 133 2.72 -7.15 -7.15
CA VAL A 133 2.18 -6.47 -5.97
C VAL A 133 2.53 -4.99 -6.02
N ALA A 134 1.50 -4.15 -5.95
CA ALA A 134 1.63 -2.71 -6.08
C ALA A 134 0.98 -1.96 -4.91
N CYS A 135 1.60 -0.85 -4.52
CA CYS A 135 1.00 0.14 -3.63
C CYS A 135 1.36 1.55 -4.11
N GLY A 136 1.03 2.59 -3.35
CA GLY A 136 1.36 3.98 -3.72
C GLY A 136 2.85 4.22 -3.99
N GLU A 137 3.72 3.94 -3.01
CA GLU A 137 5.16 4.28 -3.06
C GLU A 137 6.11 3.07 -3.10
N GLY A 138 5.56 1.84 -3.09
CA GLY A 138 6.34 0.60 -3.08
C GLY A 138 6.74 0.08 -1.70
N LEU A 139 6.61 0.87 -0.63
CA LEU A 139 7.01 0.43 0.72
C LEU A 139 6.06 -0.61 1.31
N ARG A 140 4.74 -0.35 1.24
CA ARG A 140 3.72 -1.30 1.73
C ARG A 140 3.75 -2.61 0.93
N SER A 141 3.99 -2.54 -0.39
CA SER A 141 4.03 -3.74 -1.23
C SER A 141 5.25 -4.59 -0.94
N MET A 142 6.35 -4.01 -0.46
CA MET A 142 7.53 -4.74 0.01
C MET A 142 7.25 -5.60 1.25
N ILE A 143 6.39 -5.10 2.15
CA ILE A 143 5.92 -5.87 3.32
C ILE A 143 4.99 -6.99 2.83
N ALA A 144 4.07 -6.68 1.91
CA ALA A 144 3.15 -7.68 1.37
C ALA A 144 3.85 -8.81 0.62
N VAL A 145 4.86 -8.54 -0.24
CA VAL A 145 5.59 -9.61 -0.93
C VAL A 145 6.32 -10.53 0.06
N SER A 146 6.85 -10.00 1.16
CA SER A 146 7.45 -10.81 2.23
C SER A 146 6.41 -11.73 2.88
N MET A 147 5.20 -11.22 3.15
CA MET A 147 4.10 -12.03 3.69
C MET A 147 3.60 -13.09 2.71
N LEU A 148 3.44 -12.75 1.43
CA LEU A 148 3.01 -13.68 0.39
C LEU A 148 4.06 -14.77 0.17
N HIS A 149 5.33 -14.41 0.11
CA HIS A 149 6.42 -15.37 0.00
C HIS A 149 6.44 -16.33 1.20
N ALA A 150 6.28 -15.82 2.42
CA ALA A 150 6.14 -16.66 3.62
C ALA A 150 4.87 -17.54 3.59
N GLY A 151 3.81 -17.07 2.94
CA GLY A 151 2.58 -17.83 2.66
C GLY A 151 2.70 -18.88 1.55
N GLY A 152 3.86 -18.95 0.89
CA GLY A 152 4.18 -19.96 -0.13
C GLY A 152 3.98 -19.51 -1.57
N TYR A 153 3.69 -18.23 -1.83
CA TYR A 153 3.64 -17.71 -3.20
C TYR A 153 5.06 -17.56 -3.75
N ARG A 154 5.34 -18.16 -4.91
CA ARG A 154 6.70 -18.24 -5.46
C ARG A 154 6.96 -17.27 -6.61
N ASN A 155 5.92 -16.92 -7.37
CA ASN A 155 6.05 -16.10 -8.57
C ASN A 155 5.66 -14.65 -8.30
N LEU A 156 6.45 -13.96 -7.48
CA LEU A 156 6.14 -12.60 -7.03
C LEU A 156 6.93 -11.53 -7.78
N GLY A 157 6.21 -10.51 -8.21
CA GLY A 157 6.73 -9.24 -8.70
C GLY A 157 6.43 -8.11 -7.71
N TRP A 158 7.32 -7.13 -7.64
CA TRP A 158 7.13 -5.91 -6.85
C TRP A 158 7.22 -4.69 -7.77
N LEU A 159 6.18 -3.85 -7.76
CA LEU A 159 6.17 -2.61 -8.52
C LEU A 159 7.11 -1.58 -7.88
N ALA A 160 8.26 -1.34 -8.51
CA ALA A 160 9.33 -0.54 -7.95
C ALA A 160 8.92 0.94 -7.82
N GLY A 161 8.83 1.41 -6.58
CA GLY A 161 8.40 2.77 -6.25
C GLY A 161 6.90 3.03 -6.40
N GLY A 162 6.11 1.98 -6.65
CA GLY A 162 4.65 2.02 -6.65
C GLY A 162 4.02 2.87 -7.77
N PHE A 163 2.71 3.10 -7.63
CA PHE A 163 1.93 3.87 -8.60
C PHE A 163 2.35 5.33 -8.70
N ASN A 164 2.97 5.92 -7.67
CA ASN A 164 3.43 7.32 -7.70
C ASN A 164 4.50 7.59 -8.75
N ARG A 165 5.18 6.54 -9.22
CA ARG A 165 6.17 6.63 -10.31
C ARG A 165 5.61 6.30 -11.69
N SER A 166 4.33 5.95 -11.77
CA SER A 166 3.68 5.63 -13.05
C SER A 166 3.45 6.87 -13.90
N LYS A 167 3.42 6.65 -15.21
CA LYS A 167 3.01 7.58 -16.25
C LYS A 167 1.81 7.02 -17.01
N GLY A 168 1.15 7.85 -17.82
CA GLY A 168 -0.12 7.50 -18.47
C GLY A 168 -0.08 6.24 -19.35
N ALA A 169 1.07 5.88 -19.93
CA ALA A 169 1.22 4.71 -20.79
C ALA A 169 1.79 3.46 -20.09
N ASP A 170 2.11 3.56 -18.79
CA ASP A 170 2.77 2.48 -18.06
C ASP A 170 1.81 1.32 -17.72
N PHE A 171 0.50 1.58 -17.77
CA PHE A 171 -0.57 0.61 -17.51
C PHE A 171 -1.61 0.65 -18.63
N PRO A 172 -2.17 -0.50 -19.03
CA PRO A 172 -3.00 -0.61 -20.23
C PRO A 172 -4.34 0.13 -20.11
N GLU A 173 -5.04 -0.07 -18.99
CA GLU A 173 -6.38 0.50 -18.77
C GLU A 173 -6.50 0.95 -17.32
N VAL A 174 -6.72 2.25 -17.13
CA VAL A 174 -6.84 2.88 -15.81
C VAL A 174 -8.23 3.48 -15.66
N GLU A 175 -8.89 3.18 -14.54
CA GLU A 175 -10.21 3.70 -14.18
C GLU A 175 -10.10 4.62 -12.99
N GLY A 176 -10.78 5.77 -13.04
CA GLY A 176 -10.83 6.72 -11.93
C GLY A 176 -10.97 8.17 -12.38
N GLU A 177 -11.06 9.06 -11.41
CA GLU A 177 -11.19 10.52 -11.61
C GLU A 177 -9.83 11.23 -11.67
N THR A 178 -8.73 10.50 -11.46
CA THR A 178 -7.37 11.02 -11.42
C THR A 178 -6.37 10.02 -12.00
N GLU A 179 -5.13 10.46 -12.24
CA GLU A 179 -4.05 9.56 -12.62
C GLU A 179 -3.60 8.69 -11.44
N LEU A 180 -3.16 7.45 -11.72
CA LEU A 180 -2.63 6.53 -10.71
C LEU A 180 -1.56 7.17 -9.81
N ARG A 181 -0.68 7.99 -10.39
CA ARG A 181 0.41 8.65 -9.66
C ARG A 181 -0.04 9.69 -8.63
N TYR A 182 -1.27 10.18 -8.74
CA TYR A 182 -1.85 11.18 -7.85
C TYR A 182 -2.90 10.59 -6.91
N ALA A 183 -3.25 9.31 -7.08
CA ALA A 183 -4.29 8.66 -6.29
C ALA A 183 -3.94 8.53 -4.79
N THR A 184 -2.65 8.60 -4.42
CA THR A 184 -2.26 8.63 -2.99
C THR A 184 -2.38 10.02 -2.38
N ALA A 185 -2.46 11.08 -3.17
CA ALA A 185 -2.66 12.43 -2.67
C ALA A 185 -4.12 12.62 -2.23
N GLY A 186 -4.34 13.36 -1.15
CA GLY A 186 -5.66 13.63 -0.60
C GLY A 186 -5.69 14.92 0.21
N GLY A 187 -6.84 15.23 0.80
CA GLY A 187 -6.98 16.40 1.67
C GLY A 187 -6.65 17.72 0.97
N ALA A 188 -6.19 18.70 1.74
CA ALA A 188 -5.78 20.00 1.21
C ALA A 188 -4.62 19.90 0.19
N SER A 189 -3.71 18.93 0.36
CA SER A 189 -2.58 18.72 -0.54
C SER A 189 -3.02 18.37 -1.97
N TYR A 190 -4.14 17.66 -2.12
CA TYR A 190 -4.68 17.33 -3.45
C TYR A 190 -5.26 18.55 -4.16
N ILE A 191 -5.91 19.46 -3.42
CA ILE A 191 -6.41 20.73 -3.96
C ILE A 191 -5.23 21.59 -4.44
N PHE A 192 -4.19 21.69 -3.61
CA PHE A 192 -2.96 22.40 -3.95
C PHE A 192 -2.28 21.81 -5.18
N LEU A 193 -2.18 20.47 -5.26
CA LEU A 193 -1.65 19.78 -6.44
C LEU A 193 -2.46 20.11 -7.70
N ARG A 194 -3.79 20.08 -7.64
CA ARG A 194 -4.65 20.44 -8.79
C ARG A 194 -4.42 21.89 -9.23
N LEU A 195 -4.27 22.81 -8.30
CA LEU A 195 -3.94 24.20 -8.61
C LEU A 195 -2.59 24.32 -9.32
N LEU A 196 -1.55 23.63 -8.83
CA LEU A 196 -0.24 23.62 -9.47
C LEU A 196 -0.29 23.04 -10.89
N LEU A 197 -1.01 21.94 -11.08
CA LEU A 197 -1.19 21.33 -12.40
C LEU A 197 -1.90 22.29 -13.37
N LEU A 198 -2.93 22.99 -12.90
CA LEU A 198 -3.63 24.01 -13.71
C LEU A 198 -2.68 25.15 -14.14
N LEU A 199 -1.88 25.67 -13.21
CA LEU A 199 -0.90 26.72 -13.52
C LEU A 199 0.17 26.26 -14.52
N GLN A 200 0.60 25.00 -14.45
CA GLN A 200 1.55 24.43 -15.42
C GLN A 200 0.97 24.32 -16.83
N VAL A 201 -0.33 24.03 -16.96
CA VAL A 201 -1.01 24.03 -18.26
C VAL A 201 -1.05 25.45 -18.82
N LEU A 202 -1.52 26.43 -18.04
CA LEU A 202 -1.61 27.84 -18.47
C LEU A 202 -0.26 28.45 -18.85
N GLY A 203 0.80 28.12 -18.11
CA GLY A 203 2.16 28.60 -18.40
C GLY A 203 2.81 27.95 -19.62
N LYS A 204 2.23 26.88 -20.17
CA LYS A 204 2.70 26.23 -21.40
C LYS A 204 2.10 26.83 -22.67
N ASP A 205 0.99 27.56 -22.51
CA ASP A 205 0.26 28.23 -23.60
C ASP A 205 0.67 29.71 -23.77
N SER A 206 1.68 30.19 -23.00
CA SER A 206 2.27 31.53 -23.07
C SER A 206 3.70 31.48 -23.60
#